data_AF-A0AB33HRG5-F1
#
_entry.id   AF-A0AB33HRG5-F1
#
_cell.length_a   1.000
_cell.length_b   1.000
_cell.length_c   1.000
_cell.angle_alpha   90.00
_cell.angle_beta   90.00
_cell.angle_gamma   90.00
#
_symmetry.space_group_name_H-M   'P 1'
#
loop_
_entity.id
_entity.type
_entity.pdbx_description
1 polymer ?
#
loop_
_entity_poly.entity_id
_entity_poly.type
_entity_poly.pdbx_seq_one_letter_code
_entity_poly.pdbx_strand_id
1 'polypeptide(L)'
;MSIDNQPNLPAASFSFRPAYFMAPLVVLVMSLILTAIYFGRLPAEVAYRFSIDGAPVTYINAGLITGMLVGVQVLVVLLAFGLAFFLPRLSFFKTNQTDFWVKPGTLLGFMGNIMAVPQLILAYALLDVFVYNVHQIHLLPLWLFAIILIVIAAIVIGIFAIPVFVRAYKTFNGPSASKKE
;
A
#
# COMPACT_ATOMS: atom_id res chain seq x y z
N MET A 1 14.76 41.32 -33.82
CA MET A 1 14.18 39.98 -33.65
C MET A 1 14.96 39.30 -32.54
N SER A 2 14.60 39.53 -31.29
CA SER A 2 15.30 38.98 -30.12
C SER A 2 14.53 37.74 -29.71
N ILE A 3 15.14 36.57 -29.88
CA ILE A 3 14.62 35.31 -29.36
C ILE A 3 14.86 35.37 -27.86
N ASP A 4 13.76 35.47 -27.11
CA ASP A 4 13.74 35.32 -25.66
C ASP A 4 14.45 34.01 -25.28
N ASN A 5 15.68 34.14 -24.80
CA ASN A 5 16.33 33.12 -23.98
C ASN A 5 15.62 33.11 -22.63
N GLN A 6 14.44 32.47 -22.58
CA GLN A 6 13.85 32.06 -21.32
C GLN A 6 14.87 31.10 -20.66
N PRO A 7 15.40 31.42 -19.47
CA PRO A 7 16.27 30.48 -18.77
C PRO A 7 15.46 29.21 -18.54
N ASN A 8 15.98 28.08 -19.04
CA ASN A 8 15.48 26.75 -18.74
C ASN A 8 15.41 26.62 -17.21
N LEU A 9 14.25 26.91 -16.62
CA LEU A 9 14.00 26.70 -15.20
C LEU A 9 14.31 25.23 -14.95
N PRO A 10 15.26 24.91 -14.06
CA PRO A 10 15.64 23.52 -13.83
C PRO A 10 14.36 22.77 -13.44
N ALA A 11 14.00 21.78 -14.26
CA ALA A 11 12.86 20.89 -13.99
C ALA A 11 12.95 20.47 -12.52
N ALA A 12 11.97 20.86 -11.72
CA ALA A 12 12.01 20.72 -10.27
C ALA A 12 12.48 19.29 -9.92
N SER A 13 13.66 19.18 -9.32
CA SER A 13 14.29 17.88 -9.12
C SER A 13 13.42 17.08 -8.16
N PHE A 14 12.85 15.98 -8.68
CA PHE A 14 11.97 15.15 -7.91
C PHE A 14 12.80 14.30 -6.94
N SER A 15 12.97 14.80 -5.72
CA SER A 15 13.74 14.11 -4.68
C SER A 15 12.95 12.94 -4.10
N PHE A 16 13.64 11.81 -3.93
CA PHE A 16 13.11 10.65 -3.23
C PHE A 16 12.74 11.02 -1.79
N ARG A 17 11.58 10.55 -1.31
CA ARG A 17 11.14 10.75 0.08
C ARG A 17 10.79 9.39 0.69
N PRO A 18 11.32 9.05 1.87
CA PRO A 18 10.99 7.80 2.56
C PRO A 18 9.48 7.63 2.78
N ALA A 19 8.75 8.73 2.98
CA ALA A 19 7.29 8.78 3.11
C ALA A 19 6.53 8.04 1.99
N TYR A 20 7.13 7.82 0.83
CA TYR A 20 6.47 7.14 -0.29
C TYR A 20 6.23 5.64 -0.07
N PHE A 21 6.95 4.98 0.85
CA PHE A 21 6.77 3.55 1.16
C PHE A 21 6.74 3.26 2.67
N MET A 22 6.51 4.28 3.50
CA MET A 22 6.52 4.12 4.97
C MET A 22 5.43 3.18 5.47
N ALA A 23 4.22 3.22 4.90
CA ALA A 23 3.12 2.38 5.35
C ALA A 23 3.44 0.87 5.26
N PRO A 24 3.85 0.32 4.10
CA PRO A 24 4.23 -1.09 4.02
C PRO A 24 5.45 -1.41 4.90
N LEU A 25 6.41 -0.49 5.05
CA LEU A 25 7.55 -0.69 5.93
C LEU A 25 7.14 -0.82 7.41
N VAL A 26 6.24 0.05 7.89
CA VAL A 26 5.73 0.00 9.27
C VAL A 26 4.99 -1.31 9.53
N VAL A 27 4.18 -1.78 8.58
CA VAL A 27 3.48 -3.06 8.68
C VAL A 27 4.47 -4.22 8.77
N LEU A 28 5.54 -4.21 7.98
CA LEU A 28 6.60 -5.22 8.07
C LEU A 28 7.25 -5.21 9.45
N VAL A 29 7.63 -4.04 9.96
CA VAL A 29 8.24 -3.90 11.28
C VAL A 29 7.31 -4.45 12.37
N MET A 30 6.01 -4.14 12.32
CA MET A 30 5.03 -4.73 13.23
C MET A 30 5.00 -6.26 13.14
N SER A 31 4.99 -6.83 11.94
CA SER A 31 5.03 -8.28 11.74
C SER A 31 6.31 -8.92 12.29
N LEU A 32 7.46 -8.25 12.16
CA LEU A 32 8.73 -8.71 12.73
C LEU A 32 8.71 -8.65 14.26
N ILE A 33 8.14 -7.60 14.85
CA ILE A 33 7.96 -7.48 16.31
C ILE A 33 7.05 -8.62 16.82
N LEU A 34 5.92 -8.87 16.15
CA LEU A 34 5.03 -9.99 16.48
C LEU A 34 5.77 -11.32 16.41
N THR A 35 6.56 -11.53 15.36
CA THR A 35 7.38 -12.74 15.18
C THR A 35 8.37 -12.89 16.33
N ALA A 36 9.10 -11.84 16.70
CA ALA A 36 10.05 -11.88 17.81
C ALA A 36 9.40 -12.22 19.16
N ILE A 37 8.17 -11.76 19.39
CA ILE A 37 7.43 -11.99 20.64
C ILE A 37 6.84 -13.41 20.70
N TYR A 38 6.23 -13.87 19.61
CA TYR A 38 5.39 -15.07 19.62
C TYR A 38 6.08 -16.32 19.10
N PHE A 39 7.03 -16.20 18.16
CA PHE A 39 7.56 -17.36 17.43
C PHE A 39 8.16 -18.43 18.34
N GLY A 40 8.92 -18.02 19.36
CA GLY A 40 9.51 -18.94 20.34
C GLY A 40 8.50 -19.65 21.26
N ARG A 41 7.22 -19.24 21.22
CA ARG A 41 6.12 -19.84 22.00
C ARG A 41 5.24 -20.76 21.16
N LEU A 42 5.49 -20.86 19.86
CA LEU A 42 4.67 -21.66 18.97
C LEU A 42 5.01 -23.15 19.11
N PRO A 43 4.01 -24.04 19.02
CA PRO A 43 4.25 -25.46 18.80
C PRO A 43 4.93 -25.70 17.44
N ALA A 44 5.54 -26.88 17.26
CA ALA A 44 6.22 -27.22 16.01
C ALA A 44 5.27 -27.19 14.79
N GLU A 45 4.01 -27.58 15.01
CA GLU A 45 2.92 -27.49 14.04
C GLU A 45 1.86 -26.52 14.55
N VAL A 46 1.46 -25.58 13.70
CA VAL A 46 0.48 -24.54 14.02
C VAL A 46 -0.75 -24.67 13.14
N ALA A 47 -1.91 -24.47 13.74
CA ALA A 47 -3.15 -24.30 12.98
C ALA A 47 -3.08 -22.97 12.21
N TYR A 48 -3.38 -23.01 10.90
CA TYR A 48 -3.37 -21.80 10.06
C TYR A 48 -4.64 -21.59 9.25
N ARG A 49 -5.44 -22.64 9.06
CA ARG A 49 -6.73 -22.57 8.39
C ARG A 49 -7.83 -22.91 9.37
N PHE A 50 -8.86 -22.07 9.40
CA PHE A 50 -9.99 -22.20 10.30
C PHE A 50 -11.29 -22.40 9.52
N SER A 51 -12.22 -23.15 10.10
CA SER A 51 -13.59 -23.27 9.61
C SER A 51 -14.38 -21.99 9.90
N ILE A 52 -15.62 -21.90 9.41
CA ILE A 52 -16.52 -20.78 9.73
C ILE A 52 -16.81 -20.72 11.24
N ASP A 53 -16.81 -21.88 11.91
CA ASP A 53 -17.02 -22.00 13.35
C ASP A 53 -15.74 -21.72 14.16
N GLY A 54 -14.63 -21.34 13.50
CA GLY A 54 -13.34 -21.06 14.11
C GLY A 54 -12.52 -22.30 14.49
N ALA A 55 -12.98 -23.50 14.13
CA ALA A 55 -12.25 -24.74 14.41
C ALA A 55 -11.04 -24.90 13.47
N PRO A 56 -9.90 -25.40 13.95
CA PRO A 56 -8.70 -25.58 13.14
C PRO A 56 -8.89 -26.74 12.16
N VAL A 57 -8.67 -26.48 10.87
CA VAL A 57 -8.86 -27.45 9.78
C VAL A 57 -7.53 -28.02 9.29
N THR A 58 -6.46 -27.22 9.31
CA THR A 58 -5.16 -27.61 8.73
C THR A 58 -4.01 -27.08 9.57
N TYR A 59 -3.01 -27.93 9.74
CA TYR A 59 -1.78 -27.64 10.46
C TYR A 59 -0.60 -27.61 9.50
N ILE A 60 0.41 -26.82 9.87
CA ILE A 60 1.63 -26.64 9.08
C ILE A 60 2.80 -26.32 10.01
N ASN A 61 4.03 -26.59 9.58
CA ASN A 61 5.21 -26.25 10.37
C ASN A 61 5.28 -24.73 10.66
N ALA A 62 5.52 -24.37 11.92
CA ALA A 62 5.54 -22.99 12.40
C ALA A 62 6.58 -22.11 11.66
N GLY A 63 7.79 -22.64 11.47
CA GLY A 63 8.86 -21.95 10.75
C GLY A 63 8.50 -21.69 9.29
N LEU A 64 7.89 -22.69 8.64
CA LEU A 64 7.50 -22.62 7.24
C LEU A 64 6.39 -21.57 7.01
N ILE A 65 5.30 -21.59 7.77
CA ILE A 65 4.21 -20.60 7.59
C ILE A 65 4.64 -19.19 7.99
N THR A 66 5.39 -19.05 9.09
CA THR A 66 5.92 -17.75 9.52
C THR A 66 6.87 -17.20 8.47
N GLY A 67 7.79 -18.03 7.97
CA GLY A 67 8.74 -17.67 6.92
C GLY A 67 8.04 -17.27 5.62
N MET A 68 6.97 -17.96 5.22
CA MET A 68 6.17 -17.58 4.05
C MET A 68 5.47 -16.23 4.26
N LEU A 69 4.75 -16.06 5.38
CA LEU A 69 3.98 -14.83 5.63
C LEU A 69 4.90 -13.61 5.74
N VAL A 70 5.99 -13.71 6.53
CA VAL A 70 6.97 -12.62 6.65
C VAL A 70 7.74 -12.43 5.33
N GLY A 71 8.13 -13.51 4.66
CA GLY A 71 8.85 -13.46 3.39
C GLY A 71 8.08 -12.75 2.30
N VAL A 72 6.78 -13.04 2.15
CA VAL A 72 5.92 -12.32 1.20
C VAL A 72 5.80 -10.85 1.57
N GLN A 73 5.68 -10.50 2.87
CA GLN A 73 5.67 -9.10 3.28
C GLN A 73 6.97 -8.37 2.93
N VAL A 74 8.13 -9.01 3.09
CA VAL A 74 9.43 -8.44 2.67
C VAL A 74 9.42 -8.15 1.17
N LEU A 75 8.95 -9.09 0.34
CA LEU A 75 8.86 -8.90 -1.11
C LEU A 75 7.94 -7.72 -1.47
N VAL A 76 6.82 -7.57 -0.76
CA VAL A 76 5.89 -6.45 -0.97
C VAL A 76 6.54 -5.11 -0.63
N VAL A 77 7.30 -5.02 0.46
CA VAL A 77 8.05 -3.80 0.82
C VAL A 77 9.12 -3.48 -0.22
N LEU A 78 9.85 -4.50 -0.70
CA LEU A 78 10.85 -4.32 -1.76
C LEU A 78 10.22 -3.83 -3.06
N LEU A 79 9.04 -4.35 -3.42
CA LEU A 79 8.28 -3.86 -4.57
C LEU A 79 7.84 -2.41 -4.37
N ALA A 80 7.29 -2.06 -3.21
CA ALA A 80 6.88 -0.69 -2.89
C ALA A 80 8.06 0.29 -2.93
N PHE A 81 9.21 -0.11 -2.38
CA PHE A 81 10.45 0.65 -2.46
C PHE A 81 10.91 0.81 -3.91
N GLY A 82 10.91 -0.28 -4.69
CA GLY A 82 11.25 -0.26 -6.11
C GLY A 82 10.38 0.71 -6.90
N LEU A 83 9.06 0.69 -6.69
CA LEU A 83 8.15 1.64 -7.32
C LEU A 83 8.47 3.08 -6.91
N ALA A 84 8.63 3.35 -5.61
CA ALA A 84 8.94 4.69 -5.11
C ALA A 84 10.31 5.22 -5.58
N PHE A 85 11.28 4.32 -5.82
CA PHE A 85 12.64 4.67 -6.21
C PHE A 85 12.77 4.77 -7.75
N PHE A 86 12.31 3.78 -8.51
CA PHE A 86 12.55 3.73 -9.95
C PHE A 86 11.56 4.59 -10.75
N LEU A 87 10.27 4.67 -10.36
CA LEU A 87 9.27 5.39 -11.15
C LEU A 87 9.62 6.88 -11.38
N PRO A 88 10.07 7.67 -10.38
CA PRO A 88 10.45 9.06 -10.62
C PRO A 88 11.64 9.24 -11.58
N ARG A 89 12.43 8.18 -11.80
CA ARG A 89 13.63 8.21 -12.64
C ARG A 89 13.33 7.91 -14.11
N LEU A 90 12.17 7.33 -14.42
CA LEU A 90 11.75 7.04 -15.78
C LEU A 90 11.49 8.34 -16.56
N SER A 91 11.90 8.37 -17.84
CA SER A 91 11.74 9.52 -18.73
C SER A 91 10.28 9.95 -18.86
N PHE A 92 9.36 8.98 -18.97
CA PHE A 92 7.91 9.23 -18.96
C PHE A 92 7.44 10.06 -17.77
N PHE A 93 7.90 9.73 -16.56
CA PHE A 93 7.51 10.43 -15.34
C PHE A 93 8.14 11.81 -15.23
N LYS A 94 9.30 12.05 -15.85
CA LYS A 94 9.93 13.37 -15.91
C LYS A 94 9.26 14.28 -16.92
N THR A 95 8.88 13.76 -18.09
CA THR A 95 8.29 14.54 -19.18
C THR A 95 6.83 14.91 -18.89
N ASN A 96 6.08 14.05 -18.19
CA ASN A 96 4.65 14.24 -17.95
C ASN A 96 4.31 14.86 -16.58
N GLN A 97 5.29 15.44 -15.86
CA GLN A 97 5.06 16.00 -14.51
C GLN A 97 3.99 17.09 -14.46
N THR A 98 3.85 17.85 -15.54
CA THR A 98 2.88 18.94 -15.69
C THR A 98 1.51 18.48 -16.15
N ASP A 99 1.42 17.30 -16.79
CA ASP A 99 0.16 16.69 -17.23
C ASP A 99 -0.55 15.90 -16.14
N PHE A 100 0.17 15.56 -15.06
CA PHE A 100 -0.46 14.90 -13.93
C PHE A 100 -1.42 15.85 -13.21
N TRP A 101 -2.70 15.47 -13.22
CA TRP A 101 -3.78 16.12 -12.51
C TRP A 101 -3.59 16.22 -10.98
N VAL A 102 -2.70 15.38 -10.43
CA VAL A 102 -2.34 15.34 -9.02
C VAL A 102 -0.84 15.61 -8.90
N LYS A 103 -0.41 16.33 -7.87
CA LYS A 103 1.01 16.57 -7.58
C LYS A 103 1.78 15.24 -7.66
N PRO A 104 2.86 15.13 -8.46
CA PRO A 104 3.53 13.84 -8.65
C PRO A 104 4.03 13.22 -7.33
N GLY A 105 4.36 14.05 -6.34
CA GLY A 105 4.66 13.65 -4.94
C GLY A 105 3.54 12.86 -4.27
N THR A 106 2.31 13.31 -4.42
CA THR A 106 1.13 12.66 -3.85
C THR A 106 0.81 11.36 -4.60
N LEU A 107 0.95 11.35 -5.93
CA LEU A 107 0.75 10.14 -6.73
C LEU A 107 1.75 9.04 -6.37
N LEU A 108 3.04 9.38 -6.30
CA LEU A 108 4.11 8.45 -5.92
C LEU A 108 3.95 7.96 -4.47
N GLY A 109 3.56 8.85 -3.56
CA GLY A 109 3.22 8.47 -2.20
C GLY A 109 2.04 7.52 -2.10
N PHE A 110 1.00 7.73 -2.92
CA PHE A 110 -0.15 6.85 -2.98
C PHE A 110 0.21 5.47 -3.58
N MET A 111 0.93 5.45 -4.70
CA MET A 111 1.34 4.21 -5.38
C MET A 111 2.25 3.33 -4.52
N GLY A 112 3.17 3.92 -3.75
CA GLY A 112 4.03 3.13 -2.86
C GLY A 112 3.31 2.68 -1.58
N ASN A 113 2.41 3.49 -1.02
CA ASN A 113 1.71 3.14 0.22
C ASN A 113 0.48 2.25 0.03
N ILE A 114 -0.12 2.16 -1.17
CA ILE A 114 -1.25 1.25 -1.43
C ILE A 114 -0.88 -0.22 -1.18
N MET A 115 0.41 -0.56 -1.33
CA MET A 115 0.96 -1.88 -1.03
C MET A 115 0.81 -2.29 0.44
N ALA A 116 0.55 -1.34 1.35
CA ALA A 116 0.27 -1.63 2.75
C ALA A 116 -1.04 -2.41 2.94
N VAL A 117 -2.02 -2.27 2.04
CA VAL A 117 -3.33 -2.96 2.15
C VAL A 117 -3.16 -4.48 2.10
N PRO A 118 -2.61 -5.10 1.04
CA PRO A 118 -2.37 -6.54 1.04
C PRO A 118 -1.40 -6.96 2.16
N GLN A 119 -0.47 -6.09 2.54
CA GLN A 119 0.47 -6.38 3.62
C GLN A 119 -0.19 -6.45 5.01
N LEU A 120 -1.21 -5.62 5.26
CA LEU A 120 -2.02 -5.67 6.49
C LEU A 120 -2.83 -6.96 6.59
N ILE A 121 -3.32 -7.49 5.46
CA ILE A 121 -3.99 -8.80 5.42
C ILE A 121 -3.01 -9.91 5.83
N LEU A 122 -1.78 -9.86 5.31
CA LEU A 122 -0.73 -10.82 5.69
C LEU A 122 -0.30 -10.69 7.15
N ALA A 123 -0.18 -9.46 7.65
CA ALA A 123 0.15 -9.20 9.05
C ALA A 123 -0.96 -9.68 9.99
N TYR A 124 -2.22 -9.50 9.59
CA TYR A 124 -3.37 -10.04 10.31
C TYR A 124 -3.37 -11.57 10.33
N ALA A 125 -3.14 -12.21 9.17
CA ALA A 125 -3.05 -13.66 9.11
C ALA A 125 -1.95 -14.20 10.02
N LEU A 126 -0.78 -13.54 10.05
CA LEU A 126 0.31 -13.89 10.96
C LEU A 126 -0.11 -13.76 12.43
N LEU A 127 -0.77 -12.65 12.79
CA LEU A 127 -1.26 -12.42 14.13
C LEU A 127 -2.29 -13.47 14.56
N ASP A 128 -3.27 -13.77 13.72
CA ASP A 128 -4.32 -14.75 14.01
C ASP A 128 -3.74 -16.15 14.23
N VAL A 129 -2.78 -16.58 13.38
CA VAL A 129 -2.03 -17.84 13.60
C VAL A 129 -1.34 -17.83 14.96
N PHE A 130 -0.65 -16.75 15.32
CA PHE A 130 0.09 -16.70 16.59
C PHE A 130 -0.83 -16.67 17.81
N VAL A 131 -1.86 -15.83 17.77
CA VAL A 131 -2.81 -15.67 18.87
C VAL A 131 -3.60 -16.96 19.09
N TYR A 132 -4.05 -17.60 18.00
CA TYR A 132 -4.75 -18.87 18.11
C TYR A 132 -3.85 -19.95 18.74
N ASN A 133 -2.62 -20.12 18.25
CA ASN A 133 -1.79 -21.23 18.72
C ASN A 133 -1.24 -21.02 20.14
N VAL A 134 -1.09 -19.77 20.60
CA VAL A 134 -0.62 -19.47 21.96
C VAL A 134 -1.77 -19.35 22.97
N HIS A 135 -2.90 -18.77 22.58
CA HIS A 135 -4.00 -18.44 23.51
C HIS A 135 -5.30 -19.21 23.23
N GLN A 136 -5.37 -19.98 22.14
CA GLN A 136 -6.60 -20.67 21.69
C GLN A 136 -7.77 -19.72 21.41
N ILE A 137 -7.44 -18.47 21.05
CA ILE A 137 -8.41 -17.45 20.66
C ILE A 137 -8.30 -17.27 19.15
N HIS A 138 -9.34 -17.69 18.42
CA HIS A 138 -9.49 -17.29 17.03
C HIS A 138 -10.02 -15.86 16.99
N LEU A 139 -9.38 -15.00 16.20
CA LEU A 139 -9.85 -13.64 15.99
C LEU A 139 -11.03 -13.66 15.00
N LEU A 140 -11.16 -12.62 14.19
CA LEU A 140 -12.14 -12.60 13.11
C LEU A 140 -11.67 -13.52 11.97
N PRO A 141 -12.59 -14.18 11.25
CA PRO A 141 -12.23 -14.91 10.05
C PRO A 141 -11.47 -14.02 9.04
N LEU A 142 -10.39 -14.53 8.45
CA LEU A 142 -9.51 -13.78 7.54
C LEU A 142 -10.28 -13.08 6.40
N TRP A 143 -11.30 -13.76 5.85
CA TRP A 143 -12.12 -13.22 4.77
C TRP A 143 -12.90 -11.97 5.20
N LEU A 144 -13.42 -11.96 6.43
CA LEU A 144 -14.18 -10.83 6.96
C LEU A 144 -13.25 -9.63 7.21
N PHE A 145 -12.08 -9.89 7.79
CA PHE A 145 -11.06 -8.85 7.97
C PHE A 145 -10.62 -8.26 6.62
N ALA A 146 -10.41 -9.10 5.61
CA ALA A 146 -10.05 -8.64 4.26
C ALA A 146 -11.14 -7.75 3.64
N ILE A 147 -12.42 -8.11 3.77
CA ILE A 147 -13.53 -7.27 3.29
C ILE A 147 -13.54 -5.91 4.00
N ILE A 148 -13.44 -5.89 5.33
CA ILE A 148 -13.40 -4.64 6.11
C ILE A 148 -12.25 -3.76 5.63
N LEU A 149 -11.07 -4.33 5.45
CA LEU A 149 -9.89 -3.60 5.02
C LEU A 149 -10.04 -3.05 3.59
N ILE A 150 -10.60 -3.82 2.67
CA ILE A 150 -10.86 -3.39 1.29
C ILE A 150 -11.88 -2.25 1.27
N VAL A 151 -12.94 -2.31 2.09
CA VAL A 151 -13.94 -1.23 2.20
C VAL A 151 -13.28 0.05 2.73
N ILE A 152 -12.45 -0.05 3.78
CA ILE A 152 -11.71 1.11 4.30
C ILE A 152 -10.78 1.69 3.22
N ALA A 153 -10.02 0.84 2.53
CA ALA A 153 -9.14 1.28 1.46
C ALA A 153 -9.93 1.96 0.33
N ALA A 154 -11.09 1.41 -0.07
CA ALA A 154 -11.95 2.01 -1.08
C ALA A 154 -12.49 3.38 -0.66
N ILE A 155 -12.87 3.56 0.62
CA ILE A 155 -13.29 4.86 1.16
C ILE A 155 -12.13 5.87 1.10
N VAL A 156 -10.94 5.48 1.54
CA VAL A 156 -9.74 6.33 1.48
C VAL A 156 -9.45 6.75 0.04
N ILE A 157 -9.47 5.81 -0.90
CA ILE A 157 -9.29 6.07 -2.33
C ILE A 157 -10.36 7.03 -2.84
N GLY A 158 -11.64 6.80 -2.50
CA GLY A 158 -12.76 7.66 -2.87
C GLY A 158 -12.56 9.09 -2.42
N ILE A 159 -12.13 9.31 -1.17
CA ILE A 159 -11.85 10.65 -0.62
C ILE A 159 -10.76 11.37 -1.44
N PHE A 160 -9.71 10.66 -1.86
CA PHE A 160 -8.64 11.27 -2.67
C PHE A 160 -9.03 11.43 -4.15
N ALA A 161 -9.87 10.55 -4.69
CA ALA A 161 -10.25 10.53 -6.11
C ALA A 161 -11.39 11.50 -6.43
N ILE A 162 -12.40 11.64 -5.57
CA ILE A 162 -13.58 12.49 -5.83
C ILE A 162 -13.22 13.94 -6.16
N PRO A 163 -12.33 14.64 -5.40
CA PRO A 163 -11.95 16.01 -5.73
C PRO A 163 -11.27 16.15 -7.10
N VAL A 164 -10.58 15.09 -7.55
CA VAL A 164 -9.92 15.03 -8.85
C VAL A 164 -10.96 14.94 -9.96
N PHE A 165 -11.93 14.02 -9.85
CA PHE A 165 -13.00 13.87 -10.82
C PHE A 165 -13.92 15.10 -10.91
N VAL A 166 -14.25 15.72 -9.77
CA VAL A 166 -15.09 16.93 -9.75
C VAL A 166 -14.40 18.10 -10.46
N ARG A 167 -13.08 18.25 -10.29
CA ARG A 167 -12.31 19.28 -11.01
C ARG A 167 -12.24 18.96 -12.51
N ALA A 168 -12.06 17.69 -12.91
CA ALA A 168 -12.03 17.28 -14.31
C ALA A 168 -13.34 17.56 -15.01
N TYR A 169 -14.44 17.18 -14.38
CA TYR A 169 -15.77 17.46 -14.87
C TYR A 169 -16.02 18.97 -15.01
N LYS A 170 -15.58 19.79 -14.05
CA LYS A 170 -15.72 21.26 -14.14
C LYS A 170 -14.82 21.91 -15.20
N THR A 171 -13.69 21.30 -15.57
CA THR A 171 -12.83 21.80 -16.66
C THR A 171 -13.38 21.41 -18.03
N PHE A 172 -14.00 20.23 -18.17
CA PHE A 172 -14.62 19.77 -19.42
C PHE A 172 -16.03 20.35 -19.65
N ASN A 173 -16.83 20.54 -18.59
CA ASN A 173 -18.18 21.13 -18.66
C ASN A 173 -18.23 22.58 -18.17
N GLY A 174 -17.09 23.16 -17.80
CA GLY A 174 -16.96 24.61 -17.62
C GLY A 174 -17.27 25.28 -18.96
N PRO A 175 -18.00 26.40 -18.97
CA PRO A 175 -18.51 26.97 -20.19
C PRO A 175 -17.37 27.17 -21.18
N SER A 176 -17.37 26.38 -22.25
CA SER A 176 -16.61 26.68 -23.45
C SER A 176 -16.94 28.11 -23.80
N ALA A 177 -15.96 29.00 -23.62
CA ALA A 177 -15.94 30.38 -24.08
C ALA A 177 -17.22 30.80 -24.83
N SER A 178 -18.27 31.13 -24.07
CA SER A 178 -19.32 31.98 -24.62
C SER A 178 -18.69 33.35 -24.72
N LYS A 179 -18.20 33.63 -25.94
CA LYS A 179 -17.97 34.94 -26.55
C LYS A 179 -17.57 36.11 -25.65
N LYS A 180 -16.40 36.68 -25.95
CA LYS A 180 -16.26 38.12 -26.19
C LYS A 180 -15.45 38.24 -27.48
N GLU A 181 -16.15 38.37 -28.60
CA GLU A 181 -16.32 39.65 -29.33
C GLU A 181 -15.00 40.13 -29.93
#